data_AF-A0A953TMP5-F1
#
_entry.id   AF-A0A953TMP5-F1
#
_cell.length_a   1.000
_cell.length_b   1.000
_cell.length_c   1.000
_cell.angle_alpha   90.00
_cell.angle_beta   90.00
_cell.angle_gamma   90.00
#
_symmetry.space_group_name_H-M   'P 1'
#
loop_
_entity.id
_entity.type
_entity.pdbx_description
1 polymer ?
#
loop_
_entity_poly.entity_id
_entity_poly.type
_entity_poly.pdbx_seq_one_letter_code
_entity_poly.pdbx_strand_id
1 'polypeptide(L)'
;MQSFSYLGALLAVGSLLAAPAAAQDRSFVRNVAVRNGATAIEIEIHTSGAAVSPNTQAITGPDRIVVDFPGALPSSELRALRVNRGPLKGIRSGLFFNDPPITRIVLDLLEPQAYQIVPIPNGVVVRLGPASAETNVASAPLSAPTIGGAHLTSVAKVSEHLAVAEAGAALRSAVSAVSQIPPPPPEPPKPAVNVTFQNGLLRIRTEGGTLAEVLFEVQRQTQAEIAIPAGAEQEQVVADLGPAPARDVLASLLNGSSYNFIFIDGEQGRGLEKVVLTRREPSF
;
A
#
# COMPACT_ATOMS: atom_id res chain seq x y z
N MET A 1 5.59 -92.22 12.00
CA MET A 1 4.40 -91.99 11.16
C MET A 1 3.67 -90.84 11.83
N GLN A 2 3.75 -89.59 11.38
CA GLN A 2 3.22 -89.09 10.11
C GLN A 2 4.09 -87.97 9.52
N SER A 3 4.24 -88.02 8.20
CA SER A 3 4.72 -86.98 7.29
C SER A 3 3.60 -86.00 6.94
N PHE A 4 3.91 -84.73 6.67
CA PHE A 4 3.66 -84.01 5.39
C PHE A 4 4.04 -82.53 5.51
N SER A 5 4.95 -82.11 4.63
CA SER A 5 5.38 -80.76 4.32
C SER A 5 4.24 -79.92 3.71
N TYR A 6 4.22 -78.60 3.90
CA TYR A 6 3.91 -77.64 2.82
C TYR A 6 4.54 -76.27 3.04
N LEU A 7 5.23 -75.86 1.98
CA LEU A 7 5.84 -74.58 1.65
C LEU A 7 4.73 -73.54 1.43
N GLY A 8 4.84 -72.34 2.02
CA GLY A 8 3.81 -71.30 1.94
C GLY A 8 4.40 -69.89 1.96
N ALA A 9 4.86 -69.45 0.78
CA ALA A 9 5.08 -68.09 0.28
C ALA A 9 5.22 -66.92 1.28
N LEU A 10 6.43 -66.35 1.26
CA LEU A 10 6.81 -65.05 1.79
C LEU A 10 6.15 -63.94 0.95
N LEU A 11 5.02 -63.39 1.42
CA LEU A 11 4.38 -62.20 0.83
C LEU A 11 4.93 -60.95 1.51
N ALA A 12 6.08 -60.48 1.05
CA ALA A 12 6.53 -59.13 1.32
C ALA A 12 5.68 -58.17 0.46
N VAL A 13 4.56 -57.70 1.02
CA VAL A 13 3.77 -56.61 0.43
C VAL A 13 4.55 -55.32 0.65
N GLY A 14 5.44 -55.01 -0.29
CA GLY A 14 6.03 -53.69 -0.42
C GLY A 14 4.97 -52.71 -0.88
N SER A 15 4.29 -52.07 0.08
CA SER A 15 3.41 -50.94 -0.20
C SER A 15 4.28 -49.75 -0.61
N LEU A 16 4.55 -49.63 -1.90
CA LEU A 16 5.04 -48.40 -2.51
C LEU A 16 3.87 -47.39 -2.44
N LEU A 17 3.80 -46.63 -1.34
CA LEU A 17 3.01 -45.41 -1.28
C LEU A 17 3.61 -44.44 -2.29
N ALA A 18 3.10 -44.51 -3.53
CA ALA A 18 3.18 -43.41 -4.46
C ALA A 18 2.48 -42.23 -3.80
N ALA A 19 3.25 -41.29 -3.26
CA ALA A 19 2.71 -39.98 -2.94
C ALA A 19 2.03 -39.45 -4.21
N PRO A 20 0.77 -38.98 -4.15
CA PRO A 20 0.28 -38.17 -5.24
C PRO A 20 1.23 -36.98 -5.28
N ALA A 21 2.00 -36.86 -6.36
CA ALA A 21 2.60 -35.58 -6.70
C ALA A 21 1.41 -34.62 -6.70
N ALA A 22 1.35 -33.75 -5.69
CA ALA A 22 0.43 -32.64 -5.69
C ALA A 22 0.78 -31.88 -6.97
N ALA A 23 0.01 -32.15 -8.03
CA ALA A 23 -0.11 -31.21 -9.12
C ALA A 23 -0.46 -29.92 -8.40
N GLN A 24 0.51 -29.00 -8.30
CA GLN A 24 0.25 -27.67 -7.82
C GLN A 24 -0.97 -27.23 -8.63
N ASP A 25 -2.11 -27.09 -7.96
CA ASP A 25 -3.35 -26.70 -8.61
C ASP A 25 -3.20 -25.22 -8.94
N ARG A 26 -2.36 -24.96 -9.94
CA ARG A 26 -1.91 -23.65 -10.33
C ARG A 26 -3.12 -22.95 -10.87
N SER A 27 -3.52 -21.90 -10.18
CA SER A 27 -4.60 -21.07 -10.66
C SER A 27 -4.10 -20.24 -11.85
N PHE A 28 -4.93 -20.09 -12.87
CA PHE A 28 -4.63 -19.27 -14.03
C PHE A 28 -5.74 -18.26 -14.25
N VAL A 29 -5.39 -17.01 -14.54
CA VAL A 29 -6.32 -16.02 -15.10
C VAL A 29 -6.35 -16.21 -16.60
N ARG A 30 -7.48 -16.68 -17.14
CA ARG A 30 -7.60 -17.09 -18.54
C ARG A 30 -7.91 -15.95 -19.47
N ASN A 31 -9.02 -15.28 -19.22
CA ASN A 31 -9.57 -14.28 -20.11
C ASN A 31 -10.30 -13.20 -19.32
N VAL A 32 -10.38 -12.02 -19.91
CA VAL A 32 -11.20 -10.92 -19.43
C VAL A 32 -12.14 -10.51 -20.55
N ALA A 33 -13.44 -10.55 -20.30
CA ALA A 33 -14.46 -10.13 -21.24
C ALA A 33 -15.23 -8.94 -20.68
N VAL A 34 -15.60 -7.99 -21.54
CA VAL A 34 -16.43 -6.85 -21.15
C VAL A 34 -17.81 -7.00 -21.78
N ARG A 35 -18.82 -7.15 -20.93
CA ARG A 35 -20.23 -7.18 -21.29
C ARG A 35 -20.91 -5.88 -20.92
N ASN A 36 -21.93 -5.55 -21.71
CA ASN A 36 -22.79 -4.41 -21.42
C ASN A 36 -24.02 -4.93 -20.67
N GLY A 37 -24.12 -4.62 -19.38
CA GLY A 37 -25.34 -4.81 -18.63
C GLY A 37 -26.34 -3.70 -18.95
N ALA A 38 -27.58 -3.85 -18.48
CA ALA A 38 -28.64 -2.86 -18.72
C ALA A 38 -28.35 -1.51 -18.02
N THR A 39 -27.69 -1.53 -16.86
CA THR A 39 -27.44 -0.36 -15.99
C THR A 39 -25.99 -0.21 -15.54
N ALA A 40 -25.15 -1.22 -15.81
CA ALA A 40 -23.77 -1.30 -15.37
C ALA A 40 -22.92 -2.01 -16.44
N ILE A 41 -21.64 -1.68 -16.52
CA ILE A 41 -20.66 -2.43 -17.32
C ILE A 41 -20.19 -3.62 -16.48
N GLU A 42 -20.23 -4.82 -17.05
CA GLU A 42 -19.79 -6.03 -16.37
C GLU A 42 -18.49 -6.52 -17.00
N ILE A 43 -17.48 -6.76 -16.17
CA ILE A 43 -16.21 -7.33 -16.58
C ILE A 43 -16.13 -8.74 -16.01
N GLU A 44 -16.21 -9.73 -16.88
CA GLU A 44 -16.09 -11.15 -16.53
C GLU A 44 -14.61 -11.54 -16.60
N ILE A 45 -14.04 -11.93 -15.47
CA ILE A 45 -12.68 -12.42 -15.36
C ILE A 45 -12.76 -13.92 -15.09
N HIS A 46 -12.30 -14.73 -16.04
CA HIS A 46 -12.32 -16.18 -15.91
C HIS A 46 -11.02 -16.69 -15.33
N THR A 47 -11.12 -17.52 -14.30
CA THR A 47 -10.00 -18.25 -13.70
C THR A 47 -10.17 -19.76 -13.90
N SER A 48 -9.08 -20.51 -13.77
CA SER A 48 -9.11 -21.97 -13.72
C SER A 48 -8.14 -22.52 -12.70
N GLY A 49 -8.35 -23.76 -12.27
CA GLY A 49 -7.60 -24.38 -11.17
C GLY A 49 -8.33 -24.14 -9.85
N ALA A 50 -7.58 -24.02 -8.76
CA ALA A 50 -8.14 -23.69 -7.46
C ALA A 50 -8.85 -22.33 -7.47
N ALA A 51 -9.96 -22.23 -6.73
CA ALA A 51 -10.70 -20.99 -6.56
C ALA A 51 -9.81 -19.91 -5.91
N VAL A 52 -9.72 -18.75 -6.55
CA VAL A 52 -8.89 -17.63 -6.08
C VAL A 52 -9.80 -16.48 -5.68
N SER A 53 -9.70 -16.05 -4.42
CA SER A 53 -10.33 -14.82 -3.95
C SER A 53 -9.49 -13.62 -4.39
N PRO A 54 -10.01 -12.71 -5.21
CA PRO A 54 -9.25 -11.55 -5.62
C PRO A 54 -9.20 -10.50 -4.50
N ASN A 55 -8.11 -9.74 -4.45
CA ASN A 55 -8.03 -8.50 -3.70
C ASN A 55 -8.36 -7.34 -4.64
N THR A 56 -9.15 -6.36 -4.20
CA THR A 56 -9.57 -5.23 -5.03
C THR A 56 -9.31 -3.90 -4.38
N GLN A 57 -8.81 -2.95 -5.16
CA GLN A 57 -8.51 -1.59 -4.70
C GLN A 57 -8.86 -0.57 -5.79
N ALA A 58 -9.49 0.53 -5.39
CA ALA A 58 -9.59 1.71 -6.24
C ALA A 58 -8.39 2.64 -6.00
N ILE A 59 -7.78 3.13 -7.08
CA ILE A 59 -6.67 4.06 -7.06
C ILE A 59 -7.13 5.32 -7.80
N THR A 60 -6.84 6.48 -7.24
CA THR A 60 -7.10 7.78 -7.85
C THR A 60 -5.79 8.38 -8.39
N GLY A 61 -5.87 9.13 -9.50
CA GLY A 61 -4.71 9.77 -10.13
C GLY A 61 -3.77 8.86 -10.93
N PRO A 62 -4.18 8.25 -12.06
CA PRO A 62 -5.50 8.28 -12.71
C PRO A 62 -6.48 7.26 -12.12
N ASP A 63 -7.79 7.46 -12.33
CA ASP A 63 -8.84 6.60 -11.78
C ASP A 63 -8.75 5.18 -12.33
N ARG A 64 -8.54 4.24 -11.42
CA ARG A 64 -8.29 2.83 -11.75
C ARG A 64 -8.89 1.93 -10.70
N ILE A 65 -9.37 0.76 -11.13
CA ILE A 65 -9.67 -0.35 -10.21
C ILE A 65 -8.68 -1.46 -10.49
N VAL A 66 -7.98 -1.87 -9.44
CA VAL A 66 -7.01 -2.96 -9.45
C VAL A 66 -7.69 -4.20 -8.86
N VAL A 67 -7.57 -5.32 -9.56
CA VAL A 67 -8.04 -6.64 -9.15
C VAL A 67 -6.85 -7.59 -9.19
N ASP A 68 -6.35 -7.95 -8.02
CA ASP A 68 -5.20 -8.84 -7.85
C ASP A 68 -5.66 -10.26 -7.54
N PHE A 69 -5.06 -11.23 -8.21
CA PHE A 69 -5.32 -12.66 -8.04
C PHE A 69 -4.07 -13.34 -7.47
N PRO A 70 -3.96 -13.48 -6.13
CA PRO A 70 -2.85 -14.16 -5.48
C PRO A 70 -2.81 -15.64 -5.85
N GLY A 71 -1.62 -16.18 -6.06
CA GLY A 71 -1.40 -17.56 -6.46
C GLY A 71 -1.73 -17.86 -7.93
N ALA A 72 -2.27 -16.89 -8.68
CA ALA A 72 -2.67 -17.09 -10.07
C ALA A 72 -1.62 -16.57 -11.06
N LEU A 73 -1.36 -17.34 -12.11
CA LEU A 73 -0.53 -16.92 -13.25
C LEU A 73 -1.39 -16.42 -14.42
N PRO A 74 -0.90 -15.50 -15.26
CA PRO A 74 -1.60 -15.10 -16.47
C PRO A 74 -1.54 -16.24 -17.50
N SER A 75 -2.68 -16.58 -18.10
CA SER A 75 -2.75 -17.49 -19.24
C SER A 75 -2.21 -16.84 -20.51
N SER A 76 -1.82 -17.64 -21.49
CA SER A 76 -1.48 -17.17 -22.84
C SER A 76 -2.66 -16.54 -23.58
N GLU A 77 -3.90 -16.78 -23.12
CA GLU A 77 -5.12 -16.16 -23.64
C GLU A 77 -5.38 -14.76 -23.05
N LEU A 78 -4.74 -14.43 -21.92
CA LEU A 78 -4.93 -13.15 -21.25
C LEU A 78 -4.23 -12.05 -22.07
N ARG A 79 -5.00 -11.02 -22.43
CA ARG A 79 -4.55 -9.89 -23.26
C ARG A 79 -4.98 -8.58 -22.63
N ALA A 80 -4.23 -7.52 -22.91
CA ALA A 80 -4.68 -6.16 -22.66
C ALA A 80 -5.75 -5.78 -23.70
N LEU A 81 -6.82 -5.13 -23.25
CA LEU A 81 -7.93 -4.70 -24.07
C LEU A 81 -8.05 -3.20 -23.99
N ARG A 82 -7.99 -2.50 -25.13
CA ARG A 82 -8.47 -1.11 -25.18
C ARG A 82 -9.98 -1.15 -25.25
N VAL A 83 -10.64 -0.50 -24.31
CA VAL A 83 -12.10 -0.54 -24.17
C VAL A 83 -12.55 0.89 -23.98
N ASN A 84 -13.04 1.57 -25.01
CA ASN A 84 -13.59 2.93 -24.88
C ASN A 84 -15.10 2.85 -24.69
N ARG A 85 -15.56 2.24 -23.58
CA ARG A 85 -17.00 2.02 -23.34
C ARG A 85 -17.40 2.53 -21.95
N GLY A 86 -18.31 3.49 -21.93
CA GLY A 86 -18.77 4.16 -20.71
C GLY A 86 -17.59 4.71 -19.90
N PRO A 87 -17.54 4.48 -18.58
CA PRO A 87 -16.43 4.96 -17.74
C PRO A 87 -15.16 4.11 -17.84
N LEU A 88 -15.18 2.97 -18.54
CA LEU A 88 -14.00 2.13 -18.74
C LEU A 88 -13.25 2.59 -20.00
N LYS A 89 -11.95 2.88 -19.87
CA LYS A 89 -11.01 3.28 -20.93
C LYS A 89 -10.17 2.11 -21.44
N GLY A 90 -9.88 1.14 -20.58
CA GLY A 90 -9.10 -0.02 -20.96
C GLY A 90 -8.91 -1.01 -19.83
N ILE A 91 -8.44 -2.20 -20.19
CA ILE A 91 -8.09 -3.27 -19.27
C ILE A 91 -6.65 -3.65 -19.56
N ARG A 92 -5.80 -3.55 -18.54
CA ARG A 92 -4.44 -4.08 -18.55
C ARG A 92 -4.41 -5.31 -17.68
N SER A 93 -3.64 -6.31 -18.09
CA SER A 93 -3.52 -7.56 -17.38
C SER A 93 -2.08 -8.05 -17.48
N GLY A 94 -1.58 -8.66 -16.41
CA GLY A 94 -0.23 -9.18 -16.38
C GLY A 94 0.17 -9.76 -15.04
N LEU A 95 1.30 -10.48 -15.05
CA LEU A 95 1.95 -10.91 -13.82
C LEU A 95 2.52 -9.68 -13.11
N PHE A 96 2.05 -9.42 -11.89
CA PHE A 96 2.54 -8.33 -11.05
C PHE A 96 3.71 -8.78 -10.18
N PHE A 97 3.65 -10.00 -9.67
CA PHE A 97 4.69 -10.61 -8.84
C PHE A 97 4.80 -12.10 -9.17
N ASN A 98 5.97 -12.72 -9.04
CA ASN A 98 6.19 -14.11 -9.47
C ASN A 98 6.50 -15.08 -8.32
N ASP A 99 6.76 -14.61 -7.10
CA ASP A 99 7.16 -15.48 -5.98
C ASP A 99 6.71 -14.96 -4.59
N PRO A 100 5.46 -15.22 -4.17
CA PRO A 100 4.46 -16.05 -4.85
C PRO A 100 3.78 -15.31 -6.03
N PRO A 101 3.27 -16.02 -7.05
CA PRO A 101 2.70 -15.39 -8.23
C PRO A 101 1.45 -14.56 -7.90
N ILE A 102 1.34 -13.35 -8.45
CA ILE A 102 0.16 -12.50 -8.37
C ILE A 102 -0.14 -11.98 -9.77
N THR A 103 -1.29 -12.33 -10.31
CA THR A 103 -1.77 -11.72 -11.57
C THR A 103 -2.61 -10.50 -11.25
N ARG A 104 -2.24 -9.35 -11.80
CA ARG A 104 -2.96 -8.09 -11.63
C ARG A 104 -3.75 -7.74 -12.88
N ILE A 105 -5.01 -7.38 -12.69
CA ILE A 105 -5.88 -6.81 -13.71
C ILE A 105 -6.19 -5.38 -13.30
N VAL A 106 -5.91 -4.43 -14.19
CA VAL A 106 -6.15 -3.00 -13.97
C VAL A 106 -7.20 -2.52 -14.95
N LEU A 107 -8.30 -2.03 -14.42
CA LEU A 107 -9.36 -1.35 -15.14
C LEU A 107 -9.02 0.14 -15.15
N ASP A 108 -8.57 0.66 -16.29
CA ASP A 108 -8.34 2.09 -16.50
C ASP A 108 -9.72 2.77 -16.66
N LEU A 109 -10.06 3.70 -15.77
CA LEU A 109 -11.32 4.43 -15.80
C LEU A 109 -11.14 5.87 -16.32
N LEU A 110 -12.23 6.46 -16.80
CA LEU A 110 -12.31 7.87 -17.20
C LEU A 110 -12.63 8.78 -16.00
N GLU A 111 -13.39 8.24 -15.04
CA GLU A 111 -13.85 8.93 -13.83
C GLU A 111 -13.95 7.91 -12.67
N PRO A 112 -13.95 8.36 -11.40
CA PRO A 112 -14.13 7.46 -10.26
C PRO A 112 -15.50 6.77 -10.33
N GLN A 113 -15.52 5.44 -10.30
CA GLN A 113 -16.74 4.64 -10.37
C GLN A 113 -16.85 3.72 -9.15
N ALA A 114 -18.09 3.56 -8.68
CA ALA A 114 -18.39 2.49 -7.75
C ALA A 114 -18.33 1.14 -8.48
N TYR A 115 -17.91 0.12 -7.73
CA TYR A 115 -17.84 -1.23 -8.26
C TYR A 115 -18.27 -2.27 -7.24
N GLN A 116 -18.73 -3.41 -7.76
CA GLN A 116 -19.06 -4.58 -6.96
C GLN A 116 -18.37 -5.82 -7.55
N ILE A 117 -17.83 -6.67 -6.67
CA ILE A 117 -17.23 -7.95 -7.04
C ILE A 117 -18.20 -9.06 -6.73
N VAL A 118 -18.55 -9.84 -7.74
CA VAL A 118 -19.43 -11.01 -7.61
C VAL A 118 -18.59 -12.26 -7.95
N PRO A 119 -18.25 -13.10 -6.96
CA PRO A 119 -17.58 -14.36 -7.22
C PRO A 119 -18.48 -15.30 -8.04
N ILE A 120 -17.90 -15.98 -9.03
CA ILE A 120 -18.56 -17.01 -9.82
C ILE A 120 -17.73 -18.31 -9.77
N PRO A 121 -18.29 -19.49 -10.11
CA PRO A 121 -17.57 -20.76 -9.99
C PRO A 121 -16.22 -20.81 -10.74
N ASN A 122 -16.11 -20.07 -11.85
CA ASN A 122 -14.92 -20.04 -12.71
C ASN A 122 -14.28 -18.65 -12.77
N GLY A 123 -14.33 -17.86 -11.69
CA GLY A 123 -13.69 -16.54 -11.62
C GLY A 123 -14.51 -15.49 -10.89
N VAL A 124 -14.50 -14.25 -11.39
CA VAL A 124 -15.22 -13.13 -10.76
C VAL A 124 -15.80 -12.20 -11.82
N VAL A 125 -16.90 -11.54 -11.46
CA VAL A 125 -17.51 -10.46 -12.25
C VAL A 125 -17.32 -9.14 -11.51
N VAL A 126 -16.75 -8.14 -12.19
CA VAL A 126 -16.66 -6.76 -11.71
C VAL A 126 -17.78 -5.96 -12.35
N ARG A 127 -18.71 -5.46 -11.53
CA ARG A 127 -19.79 -4.58 -12.00
C ARG A 127 -19.40 -3.13 -11.76
N LEU A 128 -19.32 -2.35 -12.82
CA LEU A 128 -19.09 -0.89 -12.80
C LEU A 128 -20.42 -0.19 -13.07
N GLY A 129 -20.89 0.61 -12.11
CA GLY A 129 -22.14 1.33 -12.27
C GLY A 129 -22.21 2.54 -11.34
N PRO A 130 -23.21 3.43 -11.56
CA PRO A 130 -23.47 4.52 -10.64
C PRO A 130 -23.68 3.94 -9.24
N ALA A 131 -23.10 4.59 -8.24
CA ALA A 131 -23.15 4.19 -6.83
C ALA A 131 -24.60 4.21 -6.31
N SER A 132 -25.43 3.25 -6.70
CA SER A 132 -26.69 2.94 -6.04
C SER A 132 -26.33 2.09 -4.84
N ALA A 133 -26.29 2.77 -3.70
CA ALA A 133 -25.97 2.30 -2.38
C ALA A 133 -26.47 0.87 -2.07
N GLU A 134 -25.52 -0.04 -1.86
CA GLU A 134 -25.57 -0.99 -0.75
C GLU A 134 -24.17 -1.05 -0.12
N THR A 135 -23.92 -0.02 0.68
CA THR A 135 -22.92 0.04 1.73
C THR A 135 -23.05 -1.19 2.63
N ASN A 136 -22.03 -2.05 2.68
CA ASN A 136 -21.82 -2.84 3.89
C ASN A 136 -21.22 -1.90 4.94
N VAL A 137 -22.09 -1.48 5.83
CA VAL A 137 -21.92 -0.48 6.88
C VAL A 137 -21.03 -1.00 8.01
N ALA A 138 -19.86 -0.41 8.16
CA ALA A 138 -19.22 -0.20 9.45
C ALA A 138 -18.43 1.11 9.42
N SER A 139 -19.16 2.21 9.33
CA SER A 139 -18.69 3.53 9.72
C SER A 139 -19.78 4.14 10.58
N ALA A 140 -19.57 4.14 11.90
CA ALA A 140 -20.24 5.08 12.78
C ALA A 140 -19.34 6.32 12.97
N PRO A 141 -19.93 7.50 13.16
CA PRO A 141 -19.44 8.72 12.55
C PRO A 141 -18.70 9.67 13.50
N LEU A 142 -17.91 10.54 12.88
CA LEU A 142 -17.38 11.79 13.44
C LEU A 142 -18.53 12.65 14.00
N SER A 143 -18.50 12.94 15.29
CA SER A 143 -19.28 14.03 15.87
C SER A 143 -18.52 15.35 15.67
N ALA A 144 -19.02 16.19 14.78
CA ALA A 144 -18.66 17.61 14.70
C ALA A 144 -19.49 18.40 15.73
N PRO A 145 -18.93 19.44 16.37
CA PRO A 145 -19.64 20.24 17.35
C PRO A 145 -20.68 21.18 16.69
N THR A 146 -21.86 21.18 17.28
CA THR A 146 -23.02 22.02 16.95
C THR A 146 -22.75 23.50 17.17
N ILE A 147 -23.01 24.32 16.15
CA ILE A 147 -23.18 25.78 16.26
C ILE A 147 -24.68 26.06 16.47
N GLY A 148 -25.02 26.79 17.53
CA GLY A 148 -26.34 27.36 17.74
C GLY A 148 -26.45 28.12 19.05
N GLY A 149 -26.59 29.45 18.99
CA GLY A 149 -26.90 30.28 20.15
C GLY A 149 -26.43 31.73 20.01
N ALA A 150 -27.39 32.64 19.93
CA ALA A 150 -27.26 34.04 19.54
C ALA A 150 -26.94 35.03 20.68
N HIS A 151 -26.67 36.28 20.29
CA HIS A 151 -27.13 37.54 20.90
C HIS A 151 -26.13 38.42 21.68
N LEU A 152 -25.72 39.49 20.98
CA LEU A 152 -25.53 40.91 21.36
C LEU A 152 -24.87 41.29 22.69
N THR A 153 -23.81 42.13 22.64
CA THR A 153 -23.78 43.57 23.05
C THR A 153 -22.32 44.07 23.10
N SER A 154 -21.98 45.17 22.40
CA SER A 154 -21.62 46.52 22.98
C SER A 154 -20.12 46.61 23.39
N VAL A 155 -19.27 47.62 23.14
CA VAL A 155 -19.34 49.06 22.79
C VAL A 155 -18.08 49.43 21.99
N ALA A 156 -18.17 50.48 21.15
CA ALA A 156 -17.09 51.12 20.39
C ALA A 156 -16.12 52.00 21.22
N LYS A 157 -14.86 52.14 20.77
CA LYS A 157 -14.10 53.42 20.68
C LYS A 157 -12.76 53.21 19.96
N VAL A 158 -12.62 53.59 18.69
CA VAL A 158 -12.00 54.84 18.15
C VAL A 158 -10.56 55.06 18.61
N SER A 159 -9.62 55.00 17.66
CA SER A 159 -8.82 56.16 17.26
C SER A 159 -7.83 55.79 16.15
N GLU A 160 -8.04 56.40 14.99
CA GLU A 160 -6.98 56.66 14.01
C GLU A 160 -5.92 57.59 14.62
N HIS A 161 -4.65 57.38 14.30
CA HIS A 161 -3.75 58.50 14.01
C HIS A 161 -2.65 58.08 13.03
N LEU A 162 -2.85 58.54 11.80
CA LEU A 162 -1.91 59.05 10.82
C LEU A 162 -0.39 58.89 11.06
N ALA A 163 0.26 58.43 9.99
CA ALA A 163 1.68 58.32 9.74
C ALA A 163 2.46 59.65 9.75
N VAL A 164 3.77 59.59 10.03
CA VAL A 164 4.82 60.37 9.34
C VAL A 164 6.16 59.61 9.33
N ALA A 165 6.71 59.46 8.11
CA ALA A 165 8.11 59.46 7.60
C ALA A 165 9.27 59.88 8.57
N GLU A 166 10.57 59.69 8.34
CA GLU A 166 11.44 59.11 7.30
C GLU A 166 12.92 59.37 7.73
N ALA A 167 13.85 58.55 7.23
CA ALA A 167 15.30 58.73 7.00
C ALA A 167 16.25 59.36 8.06
N GLY A 168 17.44 58.77 8.17
CA GLY A 168 18.60 59.41 8.79
C GLY A 168 19.81 58.50 8.91
N ALA A 169 20.78 58.68 8.02
CA ALA A 169 21.93 57.82 7.82
C ALA A 169 23.10 58.05 8.80
N ALA A 170 23.80 56.95 9.08
CA ALA A 170 25.26 56.78 9.05
C ALA A 170 26.18 57.18 10.23
N LEU A 171 27.22 56.33 10.34
CA LEU A 171 28.56 56.47 10.93
C LEU A 171 28.72 56.15 12.43
N ARG A 172 29.36 55.01 12.73
CA ARG A 172 30.83 54.93 12.92
C ARG A 172 31.30 53.49 13.18
N SER A 173 32.34 53.13 12.43
CA SER A 173 33.17 51.94 12.61
C SER A 173 33.72 51.82 14.03
N ALA A 174 33.72 50.59 14.55
CA ALA A 174 34.80 50.10 15.38
C ALA A 174 35.15 48.69 14.90
N VAL A 175 36.30 48.59 14.24
CA VAL A 175 36.97 47.33 13.92
C VAL A 175 37.30 46.64 15.24
N SER A 176 36.90 45.38 15.39
CA SER A 176 37.60 44.43 16.26
C SER A 176 37.61 43.09 15.56
N ALA A 177 38.81 42.71 15.16
CA ALA A 177 39.14 41.40 14.66
C ALA A 177 38.77 40.35 15.72
N VAL A 178 37.91 39.40 15.34
CA VAL A 178 37.85 38.10 15.97
C VAL A 178 37.84 37.08 14.84
N SER A 179 38.88 36.26 14.87
CA SER A 179 39.18 35.08 14.07
C SER A 179 37.99 34.47 13.33
N GLN A 180 38.14 34.30 12.01
CA GLN A 180 37.37 33.31 11.27
C GLN A 180 37.68 31.94 11.89
N ILE A 181 36.78 31.46 12.75
CA ILE A 181 36.80 30.07 13.21
C ILE A 181 36.55 29.24 11.94
N PRO A 182 37.49 28.37 11.52
CA PRO A 182 37.22 27.45 10.42
C PRO A 182 35.93 26.70 10.76
N PRO A 183 34.99 26.52 9.80
CA PRO A 183 33.72 25.87 10.10
C PRO A 183 33.99 24.54 10.81
N PRO A 184 33.33 24.28 11.94
CA PRO A 184 33.50 23.01 12.63
C PRO A 184 33.22 21.87 11.64
N PRO A 185 33.98 20.76 11.69
CA PRO A 185 33.62 19.54 10.98
C PRO A 185 32.13 19.26 11.17
N PRO A 186 31.39 18.84 10.13
CA PRO A 186 29.95 18.68 10.21
C PRO A 186 29.61 17.82 11.44
N GLU A 187 29.05 18.47 12.46
CA GLU A 187 28.50 17.76 13.61
C GLU A 187 27.45 16.79 13.07
N PRO A 188 27.44 15.52 13.52
CA PRO A 188 26.40 14.59 13.11
C PRO A 188 25.04 15.25 13.36
N PRO A 189 24.17 15.35 12.34
CA PRO A 189 22.91 16.06 12.47
C PRO A 189 22.13 15.47 13.66
N LYS A 190 21.62 16.35 14.53
CA LYS A 190 20.68 15.97 15.59
C LYS A 190 19.57 15.13 14.93
N PRO A 191 19.24 13.93 15.44
CA PRO A 191 18.23 13.11 14.78
C PRO A 191 16.89 13.85 14.82
N ALA A 192 16.47 14.39 13.68
CA ALA A 192 15.15 14.99 13.48
C ALA A 192 14.01 13.93 13.50
N VAL A 193 14.41 12.67 13.70
CA VAL A 193 13.58 11.48 13.61
C VAL A 193 13.73 10.69 14.91
N ASN A 194 12.60 10.46 15.58
CA ASN A 194 12.52 9.69 16.81
C ASN A 194 11.63 8.45 16.57
N VAL A 195 12.25 7.28 16.52
CA VAL A 195 11.56 6.00 16.34
C VAL A 195 11.72 5.17 17.60
N THR A 196 10.61 4.69 18.14
CA THR A 196 10.61 3.78 19.29
C THR A 196 9.81 2.53 18.94
N PHE A 197 10.37 1.36 19.26
CA PHE A 197 9.71 0.08 19.08
C PHE A 197 9.70 -0.67 20.41
N GLN A 198 8.53 -0.81 21.02
CA GLN A 198 8.36 -1.44 22.32
C GLN A 198 7.13 -2.34 22.31
N ASN A 199 7.26 -3.57 22.80
CA ASN A 199 6.16 -4.55 22.88
C ASN A 199 5.45 -4.81 21.53
N GLY A 200 6.17 -4.74 20.41
CA GLY A 200 5.59 -4.90 19.06
C GLY A 200 4.90 -3.65 18.51
N LEU A 201 4.87 -2.55 19.27
CA LEU A 201 4.29 -1.28 18.89
C LEU A 201 5.40 -0.31 18.47
N LEU A 202 5.24 0.26 17.27
CA LEU A 202 6.11 1.27 16.70
C LEU A 202 5.49 2.66 16.93
N ARG A 203 6.31 3.63 17.31
CA ARG A 203 5.97 5.06 17.28
C ARG A 203 7.05 5.79 16.52
N ILE A 204 6.64 6.61 15.56
CA ILE A 204 7.53 7.44 14.73
C ILE A 204 7.12 8.89 14.94
N ARG A 205 8.05 9.74 15.36
CA ARG A 205 7.89 11.20 15.35
C ARG A 205 9.02 11.81 14.54
N THR A 206 8.67 12.54 13.49
CA THR A 206 9.62 13.27 12.65
C THR A 206 9.08 14.68 12.39
N GLU A 207 9.95 15.69 12.54
CA GLU A 207 9.63 17.10 12.36
C GLU A 207 10.33 17.73 11.14
N GLY A 208 10.73 16.90 10.18
CA GLY A 208 11.40 17.32 8.94
C GLY A 208 12.55 16.43 8.49
N GLY A 209 12.68 15.22 9.04
CA GLY A 209 13.65 14.24 8.58
C GLY A 209 13.31 13.64 7.22
N THR A 210 14.27 12.95 6.62
CA THR A 210 14.09 12.28 5.33
C THR A 210 13.43 10.90 5.49
N LEU A 211 12.72 10.41 4.48
CA LEU A 211 12.14 9.07 4.49
C LEU A 211 13.22 8.01 4.66
N ALA A 212 14.40 8.19 4.06
CA ALA A 212 15.55 7.30 4.25
C ALA A 212 15.98 7.20 5.73
N GLU A 213 16.05 8.32 6.45
CA GLU A 213 16.38 8.33 7.88
C GLU A 213 15.33 7.62 8.72
N VAL A 214 14.05 7.87 8.44
CA VAL A 214 12.94 7.17 9.13
C VAL A 214 13.01 5.67 8.88
N LEU A 215 13.19 5.24 7.63
CA LEU A 215 13.29 3.82 7.28
C LEU A 215 14.52 3.16 7.91
N PHE A 216 15.67 3.85 7.95
CA PHE A 216 16.88 3.37 8.60
C PHE A 216 16.69 3.17 10.10
N GLU A 217 16.07 4.13 10.79
CA GLU A 217 15.79 4.01 12.23
C GLU A 217 14.76 2.92 12.53
N VAL A 218 13.72 2.79 11.70
CA VAL A 218 12.77 1.68 11.84
C VAL A 218 13.48 0.34 11.62
N GLN A 219 14.33 0.22 10.60
CA GLN A 219 15.13 -0.98 10.32
C GLN A 219 15.97 -1.40 11.54
N ARG A 220 16.63 -0.43 12.20
CA ARG A 220 17.45 -0.68 13.40
C ARG A 220 16.62 -1.13 14.59
N GLN A 221 15.43 -0.56 14.76
CA GLN A 221 14.54 -0.83 15.91
C GLN A 221 13.77 -2.15 15.75
N THR A 222 13.27 -2.45 14.55
CA THR A 222 12.48 -3.66 14.27
C THR A 222 13.34 -4.83 13.82
N GLN A 223 14.61 -4.60 13.49
CA GLN A 223 15.53 -5.55 12.87
C GLN A 223 15.03 -6.14 11.54
N ALA A 224 14.02 -5.53 10.92
CA ALA A 224 13.55 -5.92 9.60
C ALA A 224 14.61 -5.62 8.54
N GLU A 225 14.62 -6.36 7.43
CA GLU A 225 15.40 -5.99 6.25
C GLU A 225 14.63 -4.96 5.42
N ILE A 226 15.07 -3.70 5.41
CA ILE A 226 14.40 -2.63 4.65
C ILE A 226 15.32 -2.20 3.51
N ALA A 227 14.88 -2.45 2.27
CA ALA A 227 15.61 -2.02 1.08
C ALA A 227 15.30 -0.54 0.81
N ILE A 228 16.18 0.37 1.26
CA ILE A 228 16.02 1.82 1.08
C ILE A 228 16.36 2.18 -0.38
N PRO A 229 15.39 2.69 -1.17
CA PRO A 229 15.62 3.01 -2.57
C PRO A 229 16.33 4.35 -2.72
N ALA A 230 17.12 4.49 -3.80
CA ALA A 230 17.73 5.76 -4.17
C ALA A 230 16.65 6.83 -4.41
N GLY A 231 16.81 8.00 -3.78
CA GLY A 231 15.82 9.07 -3.77
C GLY A 231 14.97 9.17 -2.50
N ALA A 232 14.99 8.17 -1.60
CA ALA A 232 14.28 8.27 -0.32
C ALA A 232 14.87 9.36 0.60
N GLU A 233 16.13 9.74 0.37
CA GLU A 233 16.81 10.87 1.02
C GLU A 233 16.28 12.25 0.58
N GLN A 234 15.59 12.32 -0.57
CA GLN A 234 15.03 13.56 -1.11
C GLN A 234 13.59 13.80 -0.61
N GLU A 235 12.96 12.74 -0.09
CA GLU A 235 11.58 12.80 0.37
C GLU A 235 11.55 13.19 1.85
N GLN A 236 11.02 14.37 2.14
CA GLN A 236 10.88 14.86 3.51
C GLN A 236 9.58 14.36 4.13
N VAL A 237 9.67 13.89 5.37
CA VAL A 237 8.54 13.35 6.11
C VAL A 237 8.37 14.15 7.40
N VAL A 238 7.16 14.66 7.59
CA VAL A 238 6.68 15.23 8.85
C VAL A 238 5.49 14.41 9.30
N ALA A 239 5.63 13.65 10.38
CA ALA A 239 4.61 12.72 10.84
C ALA A 239 4.79 12.39 12.33
N ASP A 240 3.68 12.27 13.06
CA ASP A 240 3.63 11.66 14.39
C ASP A 240 2.66 10.46 14.32
N LEU A 241 3.22 9.25 14.25
CA LEU A 241 2.50 8.00 14.01
C LEU A 241 2.71 7.04 15.19
N GLY A 242 1.67 6.31 15.56
CA GLY A 242 1.70 5.30 16.63
C GLY A 242 1.36 5.84 18.02
N PRO A 243 1.45 5.01 19.08
CA PRO A 243 1.99 3.64 19.09
C PRO A 243 1.00 2.65 18.46
N ALA A 244 1.41 1.95 17.41
CA ALA A 244 0.59 0.96 16.71
C ALA A 244 1.50 -0.15 16.14
N PRO A 245 0.97 -1.29 15.68
CA PRO A 245 1.81 -2.35 15.09
C PRO A 245 2.74 -1.80 14.01
N ALA A 246 3.99 -2.29 13.97
CA ALA A 246 5.01 -1.78 13.06
C ALA A 246 4.55 -1.74 11.59
N ARG A 247 3.78 -2.75 11.17
CA ARG A 247 3.18 -2.84 9.84
C ARG A 247 2.21 -1.68 9.56
N ASP A 248 1.31 -1.38 10.48
CA ASP A 248 0.28 -0.35 10.29
C ASP A 248 0.89 1.05 10.28
N VAL A 249 1.91 1.27 11.13
CA VAL A 249 2.66 2.53 11.18
C VAL A 249 3.47 2.73 9.91
N LEU A 250 4.19 1.70 9.44
CA LEU A 250 4.91 1.76 8.17
C LEU A 250 3.97 1.90 6.98
N ALA A 251 2.82 1.22 6.99
CA ALA A 251 1.82 1.37 5.95
C ALA A 251 1.33 2.83 5.90
N SER A 252 1.03 3.42 7.06
CA SER A 252 0.57 4.82 7.16
C SER A 252 1.64 5.81 6.72
N LEU A 253 2.90 5.56 7.10
CA LEU A 253 4.05 6.35 6.65
C LEU A 253 4.22 6.31 5.13
N LEU A 254 4.10 5.13 4.53
CA LEU A 254 4.40 4.90 3.12
C LEU A 254 3.21 5.17 2.19
N ASN A 255 1.96 5.20 2.68
CA ASN A 255 0.76 5.44 1.88
C ASN A 255 0.73 6.85 1.25
N GLY A 256 1.48 7.80 1.81
CA GLY A 256 1.68 9.14 1.24
C GLY A 256 2.96 9.29 0.40
N SER A 257 3.78 8.23 0.31
CA SER A 257 5.10 8.34 -0.30
C SER A 257 5.10 8.12 -1.82
N SER A 258 6.16 8.57 -2.48
CA SER A 258 6.39 8.30 -3.91
C SER A 258 6.86 6.87 -4.18
N TYR A 259 6.71 5.95 -3.22
CA TYR A 259 7.18 4.58 -3.30
C TYR A 259 6.02 3.58 -3.21
N ASN A 260 6.12 2.51 -3.99
CA ASN A 260 5.34 1.30 -3.75
C ASN A 260 6.09 0.45 -2.72
N PHE A 261 5.35 -0.19 -1.84
CA PHE A 261 5.92 -0.96 -0.74
C PHE A 261 5.26 -2.33 -0.63
N ILE A 262 6.07 -3.32 -0.25
CA ILE A 262 5.61 -4.68 0.06
C ILE A 262 6.16 -5.02 1.44
N PHE A 263 5.27 -5.49 2.32
CA PHE A 263 5.63 -6.04 3.62
C PHE A 263 5.70 -7.56 3.52
N ILE A 264 6.79 -8.12 4.00
CA ILE A 264 7.01 -9.55 4.17
C ILE A 264 7.09 -9.77 5.67
N ASP A 265 6.18 -10.60 6.18
CA ASP A 265 6.13 -10.96 7.59
C ASP A 265 7.04 -12.17 7.86
N GLY A 266 7.66 -12.19 9.03
CA GLY A 266 8.58 -13.24 9.45
C GLY A 266 7.90 -14.59 9.69
N GLU A 267 8.66 -15.67 9.47
CA GLU A 267 8.22 -17.03 9.81
C GLU A 267 7.77 -17.08 11.29
N GLN A 268 6.60 -17.67 11.54
CA GLN A 268 5.90 -17.74 12.84
C GLN A 268 5.22 -16.45 13.32
N GLY A 269 4.92 -15.48 12.44
CA GLY A 269 4.12 -14.29 12.80
C GLY A 269 4.85 -13.34 13.75
N ARG A 270 6.19 -13.40 13.78
CA ARG A 270 7.07 -12.63 14.67
C ARG A 270 7.30 -11.18 14.22
N GLY A 271 6.32 -10.58 13.57
CA GLY A 271 6.38 -9.20 13.09
C GLY A 271 6.99 -9.08 11.69
N LEU A 272 7.30 -7.85 11.34
CA LEU A 272 7.68 -7.42 10.00
C LEU A 272 9.14 -7.82 9.72
N GLU A 273 9.35 -8.75 8.77
CA GLU A 273 10.67 -9.31 8.45
C GLU A 273 11.38 -8.51 7.36
N LYS A 274 10.66 -8.14 6.30
CA LYS A 274 11.27 -7.42 5.18
C LYS A 274 10.31 -6.40 4.56
N VAL A 275 10.87 -5.26 4.15
CA VAL A 275 10.16 -4.21 3.42
C VAL A 275 10.90 -3.92 2.13
N VAL A 276 10.21 -4.11 1.02
CA VAL A 276 10.73 -3.77 -0.30
C VAL A 276 10.06 -2.50 -0.77
N LEU A 277 10.85 -1.48 -1.08
CA LEU A 277 10.36 -0.24 -1.66
C LEU A 277 10.82 -0.10 -3.11
N THR A 278 9.91 0.33 -3.98
CA THR A 278 10.22 0.62 -5.38
C THR A 278 9.64 1.98 -5.75
N ARG A 279 10.39 2.78 -6.53
CA ARG A 279 9.95 4.12 -6.93
C ARG A 279 8.67 4.02 -7.76
N ARG A 280 7.66 4.80 -7.41
CA ARG A 280 6.44 4.95 -8.18
C ARG A 280 6.75 5.92 -9.33
N GLU A 281 6.68 5.43 -10.55
CA GLU A 281 6.85 6.28 -11.73
C GLU A 281 5.76 7.37 -11.74
N PRO A 282 6.12 8.65 -11.94
CA PRO A 282 5.13 9.69 -12.09
C PRO A 282 4.30 9.39 -13.34
N SER A 283 2.99 9.35 -13.16
CA SER A 283 2.03 9.25 -14.26
C SER A 283 2.10 10.54 -15.09
N PHE A 284 2.86 10.56 -16.19
CA PHE A 284 2.82 11.63 -17.19
C PHE A 284 1.60 11.52 -18.10
#